data_AF-A0A914KSM1-F1
#
_entry.id   AF-A0A914KSM1-F1
#
_cell.length_a   1.000
_cell.length_b   1.000
_cell.length_c   1.000
_cell.angle_alpha   90.00
_cell.angle_beta   90.00
_cell.angle_gamma   90.00
#
_symmetry.space_group_name_H-M   'P 1'
#
loop_
_entity.id
_entity.type
_entity.pdbx_description
1 polymer ?
#
loop_
_entity_poly.entity_id
_entity_poly.type
_entity_poly.pdbx_seq_one_letter_code
_entity_poly.pdbx_strand_id
1 'polypeptide(L)'
;MIFDILQIKIFFIFLFFYFQFLNFVNGILAGEEIDWNRNGFVVKVLARDGPNAPTKSCTGSLISASLVLTSGDCVVDRSTKESLNEFVVFVSKPSDKELRSTGKLLERNEQNGWALLRIAPQNITELCPPSPAPKWVARLNFRPLLTSGPRLEVSQADLNSGEGAVSEDFLNENRLLRIYLDKLEKPPKDDGLNQYRSDVYSGFTACYDDTGAPLLCKLSKYQDPALQLGIFQSLTVPGGKAAKDDEQNDKSNKTIDELNKCKLATQMRFNLFNADESLAKAIEKYALTEFVSVYHECGF
;
A
#
# COMPACT_ATOMS: atom_id res chain seq x y z
N MET A 1 -50.28 1.03 11.91
CA MET A 1 -49.38 1.71 12.88
C MET A 1 -48.67 0.71 13.80
N ILE A 2 -48.29 -0.47 13.31
CA ILE A 2 -47.44 -1.47 14.00
C ILE A 2 -46.30 -1.92 13.06
N PHE A 3 -46.48 -1.74 11.74
CA PHE A 3 -45.48 -2.02 10.71
C PHE A 3 -44.30 -1.03 10.66
N ASP A 4 -44.46 0.21 11.12
CA ASP A 4 -43.38 1.21 11.09
C ASP A 4 -42.30 1.00 12.17
N ILE A 5 -42.62 0.29 13.26
CA ILE A 5 -41.68 -0.01 14.34
C ILE A 5 -40.72 -1.15 13.92
N LEU A 6 -41.14 -2.01 12.98
CA LEU A 6 -40.33 -3.13 12.50
C LEU A 6 -39.23 -2.69 11.53
N GLN A 7 -39.48 -1.65 10.71
CA GLN A 7 -38.45 -1.08 9.82
C GLN A 7 -37.33 -0.37 10.59
N ILE A 8 -37.66 0.28 11.71
CA ILE A 8 -36.67 0.97 12.56
C ILE A 8 -35.75 -0.04 13.26
N LYS A 9 -36.25 -1.23 13.63
CA LYS A 9 -35.40 -2.29 14.21
C LYS A 9 -34.45 -2.94 13.19
N ILE A 10 -34.85 -3.03 11.91
CA ILE A 10 -33.97 -3.51 10.83
C ILE A 10 -32.88 -2.48 10.53
N PHE A 11 -33.18 -1.19 10.66
CA PHE A 11 -32.17 -0.13 10.51
C PHE A 11 -31.10 -0.17 11.62
N PHE A 12 -31.47 -0.53 12.85
CA PHE A 12 -30.50 -0.75 13.94
C PHE A 12 -29.66 -2.03 13.77
N ILE A 13 -30.17 -3.06 13.07
CA ILE A 13 -29.36 -4.24 12.71
C ILE A 13 -28.31 -3.88 11.65
N PHE A 14 -28.60 -2.96 10.74
CA PHE A 14 -27.59 -2.41 9.82
C PHE A 14 -26.54 -1.52 10.54
N LEU A 15 -26.91 -0.85 11.62
CA LEU A 15 -25.96 -0.13 12.47
C LEU A 15 -25.05 -1.09 13.28
N PHE A 16 -25.52 -2.30 13.57
CA PHE A 16 -24.72 -3.34 14.24
C PHE A 16 -23.67 -3.98 13.33
N PHE A 17 -23.88 -3.97 12.01
CA PHE A 17 -22.85 -4.34 11.03
C PHE A 17 -21.72 -3.30 10.89
N TYR A 18 -21.88 -2.11 11.48
CA TYR A 18 -20.83 -1.09 11.51
C TYR A 18 -19.76 -1.38 12.59
N PHE A 19 -20.01 -2.32 13.53
CA PHE A 19 -19.14 -2.56 14.69
C PHE A 19 -18.28 -3.84 14.62
N GLN A 20 -18.32 -4.60 13.52
CA GLN A 20 -17.46 -5.78 13.33
C GLN A 20 -16.08 -5.45 12.71
N PHE A 21 -15.69 -4.17 12.68
CA PHE A 21 -14.39 -3.72 12.19
C PHE A 21 -13.24 -3.87 13.20
N LEU A 22 -13.45 -4.50 14.35
CA LEU A 22 -12.40 -4.73 15.36
C LEU A 22 -11.61 -6.02 15.10
N ASN A 23 -11.16 -6.24 13.86
CA ASN A 23 -9.93 -6.99 13.70
C ASN A 23 -8.82 -6.00 14.03
N PHE A 24 -8.13 -6.21 15.15
CA PHE A 24 -6.93 -5.45 15.48
C PHE A 24 -5.99 -5.47 14.27
N VAL A 25 -5.82 -4.31 13.64
CA VAL A 25 -4.91 -4.10 12.52
C VAL A 25 -3.51 -4.15 13.11
N ASN A 26 -2.71 -5.12 12.68
CA ASN A 26 -1.32 -5.24 13.10
C ASN A 26 -0.48 -4.47 12.09
N GLY A 27 -0.22 -3.19 12.39
CA GLY A 27 0.65 -2.32 11.59
C GLY A 27 2.11 -2.39 12.01
N ILE A 28 2.86 -1.33 11.71
CA ILE A 28 4.29 -1.24 12.04
C ILE A 28 4.53 -1.42 13.53
N LEU A 29 5.62 -2.13 13.82
CA LEU A 29 6.19 -2.17 15.15
C LEU A 29 7.32 -1.14 15.26
N ALA A 30 7.14 -0.20 16.19
CA ALA A 30 8.13 0.76 16.65
C ALA A 30 8.63 1.84 15.65
N GLY A 31 7.91 2.14 14.56
CA GLY A 31 8.31 3.18 13.59
C GLY A 31 8.34 4.63 14.14
N GLU A 32 8.92 5.54 13.36
CA GLU A 32 8.88 6.98 13.65
C GLU A 32 7.50 7.53 13.27
N GLU A 33 6.77 8.13 14.21
CA GLU A 33 5.52 8.83 13.92
C GLU A 33 5.79 10.08 13.08
N ILE A 34 5.12 10.18 11.93
CA ILE A 34 5.24 11.33 11.03
C ILE A 34 3.90 11.99 10.78
N ASP A 35 3.96 13.30 10.46
CA ASP A 35 2.78 14.06 10.10
C ASP A 35 2.09 13.45 8.87
N TRP A 36 0.85 13.02 9.09
CA TRP A 36 -0.03 12.44 8.09
C TRP A 36 -0.12 13.29 6.83
N ASN A 37 -0.26 14.61 7.00
CA ASN A 37 -0.47 15.54 5.90
C ASN A 37 0.67 15.45 4.88
N ARG A 38 1.90 15.14 5.33
CA ARG A 38 3.09 15.02 4.49
C ARG A 38 3.11 13.77 3.61
N ASN A 39 2.25 12.80 3.88
CA ASN A 39 2.20 11.51 3.20
C ASN A 39 0.77 11.15 2.78
N GLY A 40 -0.07 12.15 2.48
CA GLY A 40 -1.47 11.98 2.11
C GLY A 40 -1.72 11.15 0.83
N PHE A 41 -0.66 10.74 0.12
CA PHE A 41 -0.72 9.76 -0.96
C PHE A 41 -0.83 8.31 -0.48
N VAL A 42 -0.51 8.00 0.78
CA VAL A 42 -0.63 6.64 1.33
C VAL A 42 -2.10 6.35 1.57
N VAL A 43 -2.55 5.15 1.18
CA VAL A 43 -3.95 4.74 1.29
C VAL A 43 -4.06 3.39 1.98
N LYS A 44 -5.19 3.15 2.66
CA LYS A 44 -5.56 1.81 3.12
C LYS A 44 -6.40 1.10 2.07
N VAL A 45 -6.10 -0.16 1.82
CA VAL A 45 -6.87 -1.04 0.94
C VAL A 45 -7.46 -2.16 1.78
N LEU A 46 -8.79 -2.23 1.83
CA LEU A 46 -9.51 -3.37 2.37
C LEU A 46 -10.04 -4.21 1.21
N ALA A 47 -9.77 -5.51 1.25
CA ALA A 47 -10.19 -6.45 0.21
C ALA A 47 -10.90 -7.65 0.83
N ARG A 48 -11.96 -8.15 0.19
CA ARG A 48 -12.66 -9.37 0.62
C ARG A 48 -13.33 -10.09 -0.53
N ASP A 49 -13.56 -11.38 -0.33
CA ASP A 49 -14.28 -12.23 -1.29
C ASP A 49 -15.78 -12.32 -0.94
N GLY A 50 -16.44 -11.16 -0.93
CA GLY A 50 -17.85 -11.03 -0.63
C GLY A 50 -18.19 -10.71 0.84
N PRO A 51 -19.50 -10.58 1.17
CA PRO A 51 -19.94 -9.96 2.42
C PRO A 51 -19.54 -10.68 3.71
N ASN A 52 -19.39 -12.01 3.64
CA ASN A 52 -19.14 -12.86 4.80
C ASN A 52 -17.69 -13.38 4.86
N ALA A 53 -16.86 -13.01 3.88
CA ALA A 53 -15.46 -13.40 3.86
C ALA A 53 -14.63 -12.52 4.83
N PRO A 54 -13.55 -13.06 5.42
CA PRO A 54 -12.59 -12.26 6.17
C PRO A 54 -12.06 -11.09 5.35
N THR A 55 -12.01 -9.91 5.97
CA THR A 55 -11.43 -8.73 5.33
C THR A 55 -9.91 -8.77 5.45
N LYS A 56 -9.24 -8.69 4.31
CA LYS A 56 -7.80 -8.47 4.20
C LYS A 56 -7.52 -6.98 4.24
N SER A 57 -6.54 -6.59 5.04
CA SER A 57 -6.08 -5.22 5.20
C SER A 57 -4.70 -5.06 4.55
N CYS A 58 -4.52 -3.98 3.80
CA CYS A 58 -3.30 -3.69 3.05
C CYS A 58 -3.08 -2.19 2.97
N THR A 59 -1.91 -1.81 2.48
CA THR A 59 -1.54 -0.42 2.18
C THR A 59 -1.34 -0.27 0.66
N GLY A 60 -1.41 0.96 0.18
CA GLY A 60 -1.05 1.32 -1.18
C GLY A 60 -0.66 2.79 -1.27
N SER A 61 -0.51 3.26 -2.50
CA SER A 61 -0.31 4.67 -2.78
C SER A 61 -1.20 5.14 -3.92
N LEU A 62 -1.71 6.36 -3.79
CA LEU A 62 -2.37 7.09 -4.86
C LEU A 62 -1.28 7.59 -5.83
N ILE A 63 -1.32 7.12 -7.08
CA ILE A 63 -0.32 7.47 -8.12
C ILE A 63 -0.90 8.34 -9.24
N SER A 64 -2.22 8.54 -9.25
CA SER A 64 -2.93 9.52 -10.09
C SER A 64 -4.25 9.93 -9.42
N ALA A 65 -5.05 10.77 -10.06
CA ALA A 65 -6.34 11.18 -9.52
C ALA A 65 -7.31 10.01 -9.24
N SER A 66 -7.18 8.89 -9.95
CA SER A 66 -8.12 7.76 -9.83
C SER A 66 -7.46 6.40 -9.67
N LEU A 67 -6.12 6.35 -9.58
CA LEU A 67 -5.35 5.11 -9.64
C LEU A 67 -4.54 4.88 -8.37
N VAL A 68 -4.73 3.71 -7.77
CA VAL A 68 -4.02 3.24 -6.58
C VAL A 68 -3.10 2.09 -6.97
N LEU A 69 -1.83 2.20 -6.57
CA LEU A 69 -0.84 1.15 -6.68
C LEU A 69 -0.72 0.43 -5.34
N THR A 70 -0.81 -0.90 -5.36
CA THR A 70 -0.66 -1.75 -4.18
C THR A 70 0.06 -3.05 -4.55
N SER A 71 0.27 -3.94 -3.57
CA SER A 71 0.82 -5.26 -3.83
C SER A 71 -0.19 -6.17 -4.52
N GLY A 72 0.31 -7.01 -5.43
CA GLY A 72 -0.48 -8.05 -6.08
C GLY A 72 -1.03 -9.08 -5.09
N ASP A 73 -0.43 -9.21 -3.91
CA ASP A 73 -0.97 -10.05 -2.84
C ASP A 73 -2.22 -9.44 -2.22
N CYS A 74 -2.38 -8.11 -2.23
CA CYS A 74 -3.52 -7.44 -1.60
C CYS A 74 -4.85 -7.71 -2.30
N VAL A 75 -4.80 -8.19 -3.53
CA VAL A 75 -5.98 -8.40 -4.37
C VAL A 75 -6.31 -9.86 -4.60
N VAL A 76 -5.64 -10.74 -3.87
CA VAL A 76 -5.91 -12.19 -3.87
C VAL A 76 -6.08 -12.75 -2.48
N ASP A 77 -6.87 -13.80 -2.41
CA ASP A 77 -6.97 -14.64 -1.23
C ASP A 77 -5.61 -15.29 -0.95
N ARG A 78 -5.25 -15.35 0.34
CA ARG A 78 -3.91 -15.79 0.76
C ARG A 78 -3.69 -17.28 0.46
N SER A 79 -4.74 -18.09 0.63
CA SER A 79 -4.71 -19.54 0.57
C SER A 79 -4.93 -20.07 -0.84
N THR A 80 -5.93 -19.55 -1.54
CA THR A 80 -6.33 -20.03 -2.87
C THR A 80 -5.62 -19.29 -4.01
N LYS A 81 -5.06 -18.10 -3.74
CA LYS A 81 -4.51 -17.17 -4.75
C LYS A 81 -5.55 -16.67 -5.77
N GLU A 82 -6.83 -16.93 -5.54
CA GLU A 82 -7.91 -16.42 -6.37
C GLU A 82 -8.11 -14.92 -6.13
N SER A 83 -8.60 -14.22 -7.15
CA SER A 83 -8.84 -12.77 -7.07
C SER A 83 -9.99 -12.45 -6.13
N LEU A 84 -9.76 -11.46 -5.25
CA LEU A 84 -10.80 -10.88 -4.41
C LEU A 84 -11.70 -9.97 -5.25
N ASN A 85 -12.94 -9.83 -4.82
CA ASN A 85 -13.99 -9.20 -5.63
C ASN A 85 -14.43 -7.83 -5.13
N GLU A 86 -14.28 -7.56 -3.82
CA GLU A 86 -14.69 -6.30 -3.22
C GLU A 86 -13.49 -5.55 -2.67
N PHE A 87 -13.32 -4.30 -3.12
CA PHE A 87 -12.25 -3.42 -2.68
C PHE A 87 -12.82 -2.11 -2.14
N VAL A 88 -12.32 -1.69 -0.98
CA VAL A 88 -12.57 -0.38 -0.40
C VAL A 88 -11.23 0.28 -0.16
N VAL A 89 -11.06 1.49 -0.67
CA VAL A 89 -9.87 2.30 -0.48
C VAL A 89 -10.22 3.49 0.41
N PHE A 90 -9.44 3.67 1.46
CA PHE A 90 -9.48 4.86 2.30
C PHE A 90 -8.38 5.80 1.84
N VAL A 91 -8.80 6.94 1.29
CA VAL A 91 -7.93 8.02 0.88
C VAL A 91 -8.08 9.13 1.90
N SER A 92 -6.98 9.51 2.52
CA SER A 92 -7.01 10.61 3.47
C SER A 92 -7.29 11.93 2.76
N LYS A 93 -7.88 12.89 3.48
CA LYS A 93 -8.06 14.27 3.01
C LYS A 93 -7.60 15.29 4.05
N PRO A 94 -7.17 16.51 3.65
CA PRO A 94 -6.72 17.54 4.59
C PRO A 94 -7.83 18.04 5.51
N SER A 95 -9.10 17.80 5.16
CA SER A 95 -10.28 18.28 5.87
C SER A 95 -10.81 17.32 6.94
N ASP A 96 -9.97 16.41 7.46
CA ASP A 96 -10.29 15.38 8.46
C ASP A 96 -11.46 14.44 8.08
N LYS A 97 -11.93 14.49 6.83
CA LYS A 97 -12.92 13.55 6.30
C LYS A 97 -12.24 12.59 5.38
N GLU A 98 -11.83 11.44 5.93
CA GLU A 98 -11.42 10.29 5.13
C GLU A 98 -12.44 10.02 4.02
N LEU A 99 -11.93 9.94 2.80
CA LEU A 99 -12.76 9.56 1.68
C LEU A 99 -12.67 8.05 1.50
N ARG A 100 -13.78 7.39 1.83
CA ARG A 100 -14.01 6.01 1.43
C ARG A 100 -14.40 5.96 -0.04
N SER A 101 -13.66 5.19 -0.83
CA SER A 101 -13.94 4.97 -2.25
C SER A 101 -14.00 3.49 -2.56
N THR A 102 -14.96 3.06 -3.38
CA THR A 102 -14.98 1.68 -3.88
C THR A 102 -13.88 1.52 -4.94
N GLY A 103 -13.07 0.47 -4.78
CA GLY A 103 -12.02 0.11 -5.72
C GLY A 103 -12.49 -0.91 -6.75
N LYS A 104 -11.95 -0.83 -7.97
CA LYS A 104 -12.05 -1.87 -8.99
C LYS A 104 -10.66 -2.33 -9.39
N LEU A 105 -10.39 -3.62 -9.32
CA LEU A 105 -9.16 -4.20 -9.85
C LEU A 105 -9.10 -4.01 -11.38
N LEU A 106 -8.04 -3.34 -11.83
CA LEU A 106 -7.77 -3.14 -13.25
C LEU A 106 -6.77 -4.17 -13.78
N GLU A 107 -5.68 -4.36 -13.06
CA GLU A 107 -4.60 -5.26 -13.46
C GLU A 107 -3.82 -5.73 -12.24
N ARG A 108 -3.33 -6.96 -12.31
CA ARG A 108 -2.40 -7.56 -11.35
C ARG A 108 -1.24 -8.16 -12.14
N ASN A 109 -0.03 -7.81 -11.77
CA ASN A 109 1.16 -8.46 -12.28
C ASN A 109 1.72 -9.39 -11.20
N GLU A 110 1.63 -10.69 -11.43
CA GLU A 110 2.14 -11.71 -10.50
C GLU A 110 3.67 -11.75 -10.45
N GLN A 111 4.33 -11.53 -11.58
CA GLN A 111 5.79 -11.59 -11.70
C GLN A 111 6.48 -10.44 -10.96
N ASN A 112 5.92 -9.24 -11.08
CA ASN A 112 6.44 -8.02 -10.46
C ASN A 112 5.69 -7.64 -9.18
N GLY A 113 4.71 -8.45 -8.77
CA GLY A 113 4.02 -8.41 -7.49
C GLY A 113 3.25 -7.13 -7.18
N TRP A 114 2.71 -6.43 -8.18
CA TRP A 114 1.88 -5.24 -7.99
C TRP A 114 0.47 -5.43 -8.53
N ALA A 115 -0.45 -4.59 -8.06
CA ALA A 115 -1.79 -4.46 -8.59
C ALA A 115 -2.21 -2.99 -8.68
N LEU A 116 -3.09 -2.72 -9.65
CA LEU A 116 -3.70 -1.41 -9.87
C LEU A 116 -5.19 -1.47 -9.58
N LEU A 117 -5.64 -0.59 -8.67
CA LEU A 117 -7.05 -0.39 -8.37
C LEU A 117 -7.49 0.97 -8.90
N ARG A 118 -8.65 1.02 -9.57
CA ARG A 118 -9.34 2.27 -9.91
C ARG A 118 -10.32 2.65 -8.81
N ILE A 119 -10.28 3.90 -8.40
CA ILE A 119 -11.21 4.51 -7.45
C ILE A 119 -11.96 5.67 -8.10
N ALA A 120 -12.95 6.23 -7.41
CA ALA A 120 -13.56 7.48 -7.84
C ALA A 120 -12.48 8.59 -7.96
N PRO A 121 -12.44 9.35 -9.08
CA PRO A 121 -11.45 10.40 -9.28
C PRO A 121 -11.48 11.46 -8.17
N GLN A 122 -10.29 11.81 -7.68
CA GLN A 122 -10.05 12.90 -6.74
C GLN A 122 -9.81 14.21 -7.50
N ASN A 123 -10.02 15.33 -6.82
CA ASN A 123 -9.72 16.64 -7.39
C ASN A 123 -8.21 16.87 -7.46
N ILE A 124 -7.67 17.08 -8.67
CA ILE A 124 -6.23 17.24 -8.90
C ILE A 124 -5.66 18.43 -8.10
N THR A 125 -6.42 19.53 -7.96
CA THR A 125 -5.93 20.70 -7.20
C THR A 125 -5.82 20.42 -5.70
N GLU A 126 -6.65 19.52 -5.16
CA GLU A 126 -6.53 19.04 -3.77
C GLU A 126 -5.33 18.10 -3.62
N LEU A 127 -5.03 17.32 -4.67
CA LEU A 127 -3.90 16.40 -4.68
C LEU A 127 -2.55 17.12 -4.82
N CYS A 128 -2.55 18.25 -5.53
CA CYS A 128 -1.36 19.00 -5.89
C CYS A 128 -1.36 20.42 -5.31
N PRO A 129 -1.56 20.63 -4.00
CA PRO A 129 -1.64 21.98 -3.44
C PRO A 129 -0.32 22.76 -3.66
N PRO A 130 -0.37 24.11 -3.74
CA PRO A 130 0.83 24.91 -3.92
C PRO A 130 1.80 24.75 -2.75
N SER A 131 3.11 24.89 -3.03
CA SER A 131 4.16 24.88 -2.01
C SER A 131 3.86 25.93 -0.91
N PRO A 132 4.07 25.63 0.38
CA PRO A 132 4.81 24.49 0.95
C PRO A 132 3.95 23.26 1.28
N ALA A 133 2.67 23.22 0.87
CA ALA A 133 1.81 22.10 1.19
C ALA A 133 2.32 20.81 0.50
N PRO A 134 2.33 19.68 1.21
CA PRO A 134 2.78 18.40 0.65
C PRO A 134 1.83 17.93 -0.46
N LYS A 135 2.37 17.15 -1.40
CA LYS A 135 1.61 16.53 -2.48
C LYS A 135 0.98 15.23 -2.00
N TRP A 136 -0.23 14.93 -2.46
CA TRP A 136 -1.05 13.80 -2.02
C TRP A 136 -1.14 12.72 -3.12
N VAL A 137 -0.19 12.77 -4.05
CA VAL A 137 0.07 11.71 -5.03
C VAL A 137 1.54 11.34 -4.95
N ALA A 138 1.82 10.04 -5.00
CA ALA A 138 3.17 9.52 -5.01
C ALA A 138 3.83 9.75 -6.38
N ARG A 139 5.07 10.25 -6.35
CA ARG A 139 5.88 10.43 -7.56
C ARG A 139 6.63 9.14 -7.86
N LEU A 140 6.29 8.48 -8.95
CA LEU A 140 7.01 7.29 -9.45
C LEU A 140 8.27 7.72 -10.23
N ASN A 141 9.20 6.79 -10.43
CA ASN A 141 10.40 6.97 -11.27
C ASN A 141 10.13 6.97 -12.79
N PHE A 142 8.92 7.32 -13.21
CA PHE A 142 8.52 7.42 -14.61
C PHE A 142 8.48 8.89 -15.04
N ARG A 143 8.90 9.17 -16.28
CA ARG A 143 8.67 10.47 -16.91
C ARG A 143 7.35 10.43 -17.70
N PRO A 144 6.44 11.39 -17.52
CA PRO A 144 5.22 11.47 -18.31
C PRO A 144 5.56 11.90 -19.75
N LEU A 145 5.62 10.96 -20.69
CA LEU A 145 5.80 11.26 -22.12
C LEU A 145 4.86 10.40 -22.95
N LEU A 146 4.31 10.98 -24.02
CA LEU A 146 3.18 10.45 -24.80
C LEU A 146 3.45 9.14 -25.56
N THR A 147 4.71 8.66 -25.66
CA THR A 147 5.01 7.42 -26.43
C THR A 147 6.15 6.54 -25.93
N SER A 148 6.97 6.95 -24.95
CA SER A 148 8.08 6.15 -24.37
C SER A 148 9.01 7.05 -23.55
N GLY A 149 8.57 7.54 -22.40
CA GLY A 149 9.46 8.34 -21.55
C GLY A 149 10.57 7.50 -20.94
N PRO A 150 11.84 7.95 -20.94
CA PRO A 150 12.89 7.22 -20.24
C PRO A 150 12.58 7.23 -18.74
N ARG A 151 12.77 6.08 -18.09
CA ARG A 151 12.73 6.01 -16.63
C ARG A 151 13.79 6.90 -16.04
N LEU A 152 13.52 7.39 -14.84
CA LEU A 152 14.59 7.88 -13.99
C LEU A 152 15.41 6.67 -13.58
N GLU A 153 16.62 6.56 -14.15
CA GLU A 153 17.56 5.53 -13.72
C GLU A 153 17.90 5.73 -12.25
N VAL A 154 17.81 4.65 -11.49
CA VAL A 154 18.18 4.59 -10.08
C VAL A 154 19.21 3.48 -9.93
N SER A 155 20.41 3.84 -9.50
CA SER A 155 21.49 2.89 -9.25
C SER A 155 21.34 2.22 -7.89
N GLN A 156 22.08 1.14 -7.65
CA GLN A 156 22.10 0.50 -6.33
C GLN A 156 22.64 1.44 -5.24
N ALA A 157 23.56 2.34 -5.58
CA ALA A 157 24.10 3.32 -4.64
C ALA A 157 23.02 4.30 -4.18
N ASP A 158 22.10 4.66 -5.08
CA ASP A 158 20.97 5.54 -4.82
C ASP A 158 19.90 4.90 -3.91
N LEU A 159 19.83 3.56 -3.87
CA LEU A 159 18.86 2.82 -3.05
C LEU A 159 19.27 2.68 -1.58
N ASN A 160 20.55 2.90 -1.25
CA ASN A 160 21.07 2.72 0.12
C ASN A 160 20.67 3.86 1.08
N SER A 161 19.91 4.86 0.62
CA SER A 161 19.33 5.93 1.44
C SER A 161 17.79 5.90 1.44
N GLY A 162 17.20 4.73 1.18
CA GLY A 162 15.76 4.55 1.09
C GLY A 162 15.03 4.70 2.44
N GLU A 163 13.84 5.30 2.39
CA GLU A 163 12.91 5.44 3.52
C GLU A 163 11.64 4.64 3.20
N GLY A 164 11.22 3.72 4.06
CA GLY A 164 9.91 3.08 3.95
C GLY A 164 8.85 3.91 4.66
N ALA A 165 7.76 4.25 4.00
CA ALA A 165 6.60 4.88 4.66
C ALA A 165 5.44 3.90 4.65
N VAL A 166 4.84 3.68 5.81
CA VAL A 166 3.84 2.65 6.05
C VAL A 166 2.86 3.21 7.10
N SER A 167 1.62 2.73 7.18
CA SER A 167 0.61 3.33 8.08
C SER A 167 0.15 2.35 9.14
N GLU A 168 0.15 2.80 10.40
CA GLU A 168 -0.64 2.13 11.42
C GLU A 168 -2.12 2.56 11.25
N ASP A 169 -3.03 1.78 11.83
CA ASP A 169 -4.48 1.70 11.60
C ASP A 169 -5.22 3.00 11.21
N PHE A 170 -5.46 3.21 9.90
CA PHE A 170 -6.28 4.31 9.37
C PHE A 170 -7.70 4.38 9.97
N LEU A 171 -8.28 3.29 10.45
CA LEU A 171 -9.69 3.28 10.87
C LEU A 171 -9.89 3.78 12.29
N ASN A 172 -8.84 3.73 13.12
CA ASN A 172 -8.91 4.06 14.55
C ASN A 172 -7.84 5.07 15.00
N GLU A 173 -6.74 5.21 14.26
CA GLU A 173 -5.58 6.01 14.66
C GLU A 173 -5.05 6.83 13.46
N ASN A 174 -5.07 8.15 13.55
CA ASN A 174 -4.58 9.08 12.52
C ASN A 174 -3.03 9.11 12.44
N ARG A 175 -2.37 7.95 12.47
CA ARG A 175 -0.93 7.81 12.67
C ARG A 175 -0.27 7.10 11.50
N LEU A 176 0.64 7.81 10.84
CA LEU A 176 1.51 7.23 9.83
C LEU A 176 2.89 6.98 10.45
N LEU A 177 3.42 5.78 10.26
CA LEU A 177 4.69 5.37 10.83
C LEU A 177 5.75 5.18 9.73
N ARG A 178 6.92 5.80 9.88
CA ARG A 178 8.03 5.63 8.96
C ARG A 178 8.99 4.57 9.49
N ILE A 179 9.47 3.71 8.60
CA ILE A 179 10.57 2.80 8.87
C ILE A 179 11.75 3.18 7.99
N TYR A 180 12.88 3.51 8.61
CA TYR A 180 14.12 3.65 7.88
C TYR A 180 14.68 2.26 7.57
N LEU A 181 15.11 2.07 6.33
CA LEU A 181 15.78 0.85 5.91
C LEU A 181 17.27 1.01 6.15
N ASP A 182 17.95 -0.04 6.62
CA ASP A 182 19.40 -0.02 6.79
C ASP A 182 20.09 -0.07 5.42
N LYS A 183 19.91 -1.19 4.72
CA LYS A 183 20.42 -1.37 3.36
C LYS A 183 19.44 -2.20 2.55
N LEU A 184 19.23 -1.84 1.30
CA LEU A 184 18.40 -2.60 0.38
C LEU A 184 19.28 -3.52 -0.49
N GLU A 185 19.30 -4.80 -0.18
CA GLU A 185 20.06 -5.82 -0.86
C GLU A 185 19.33 -6.38 -2.07
N LYS A 186 20.10 -6.77 -3.09
CA LYS A 186 19.55 -7.38 -4.31
C LYS A 186 18.88 -8.73 -3.98
N PRO A 187 17.89 -9.14 -4.80
CA PRO A 187 17.28 -10.45 -4.66
C PRO A 187 18.34 -11.56 -4.67
N PRO A 188 18.28 -12.52 -3.74
CA PRO A 188 19.09 -13.73 -3.84
C PRO A 188 18.80 -14.45 -5.15
N LYS A 189 19.82 -15.06 -5.76
CA LYS A 189 19.62 -15.79 -7.02
C LYS A 189 18.80 -17.08 -6.85
N ASP A 190 18.71 -17.57 -5.61
CA ASP A 190 18.36 -18.95 -5.31
C ASP A 190 16.94 -19.13 -4.74
N ASP A 191 16.22 -18.04 -4.45
CA ASP A 191 14.89 -18.11 -3.82
C ASP A 191 13.72 -18.05 -4.82
N GLY A 192 14.00 -17.78 -6.10
CA GLY A 192 12.98 -17.64 -7.16
C GLY A 192 12.06 -16.43 -7.00
N LEU A 193 12.28 -15.60 -5.98
CA LEU A 193 11.49 -14.43 -5.65
C LEU A 193 12.35 -13.21 -6.01
N ASN A 194 12.00 -12.49 -7.08
CA ASN A 194 12.75 -11.31 -7.55
C ASN A 194 12.53 -10.09 -6.63
N GLN A 195 12.74 -10.26 -5.32
CA GLN A 195 12.42 -9.30 -4.27
C GLN A 195 13.70 -8.84 -3.58
N TYR A 196 13.83 -7.53 -3.46
CA TYR A 196 14.91 -6.90 -2.70
C TYR A 196 14.66 -7.08 -1.21
N ARG A 197 15.72 -7.12 -0.42
CA ARG A 197 15.66 -7.41 1.02
C ARG A 197 16.31 -6.30 1.83
N SER A 198 15.75 -5.99 2.99
CA SER A 198 16.38 -5.11 3.96
C SER A 198 16.26 -5.72 5.34
N ASP A 199 17.35 -5.74 6.10
CA ASP A 199 17.32 -6.23 7.47
C ASP A 199 16.47 -5.32 8.35
N VAL A 200 15.81 -5.90 9.34
CA VAL A 200 15.04 -5.15 10.34
C VAL A 200 16.01 -4.36 11.22
N TYR A 201 15.96 -3.04 11.13
CA TYR A 201 16.83 -2.16 11.90
C TYR A 201 16.20 -1.79 13.24
N SER A 202 16.91 -2.03 14.35
CA SER A 202 16.51 -1.61 15.70
C SER A 202 15.08 -2.04 16.12
N GLY A 203 14.57 -3.15 15.56
CA GLY A 203 13.20 -3.63 15.83
C GLY A 203 12.09 -2.90 15.07
N PHE A 204 12.43 -1.94 14.19
CA PHE A 204 11.48 -1.26 13.32
C PHE A 204 11.12 -2.15 12.15
N THR A 205 9.88 -2.64 12.13
CA THR A 205 9.43 -3.59 11.11
C THR A 205 7.99 -3.34 10.71
N ALA A 206 7.71 -3.50 9.42
CA ALA A 206 6.36 -3.59 8.91
C ALA A 206 5.71 -4.90 9.39
N CYS A 207 4.40 -5.00 9.28
CA CYS A 207 3.61 -6.19 9.54
C CYS A 207 2.67 -6.52 8.37
N TYR A 208 1.83 -7.55 8.49
CA TYR A 208 1.11 -8.10 7.34
C TYR A 208 0.16 -7.08 6.68
N ASP A 209 -0.46 -6.22 7.48
CA ASP A 209 -1.40 -5.20 7.01
C ASP A 209 -0.73 -4.04 6.28
N ASP A 210 0.60 -4.00 6.30
CA ASP A 210 1.44 -3.02 5.62
C ASP A 210 1.81 -3.44 4.20
N THR A 211 1.44 -4.67 3.80
CA THR A 211 1.66 -5.17 2.43
C THR A 211 1.14 -4.15 1.41
N GLY A 212 1.99 -3.77 0.45
CA GLY A 212 1.71 -2.73 -0.55
C GLY A 212 2.14 -1.32 -0.16
N ALA A 213 2.69 -1.12 1.05
CA ALA A 213 3.22 0.18 1.46
C ALA A 213 4.37 0.69 0.56
N PRO A 214 4.42 1.99 0.27
CA PRO A 214 5.39 2.56 -0.66
C PRO A 214 6.81 2.59 -0.09
N LEU A 215 7.77 2.15 -0.90
CA LEU A 215 9.19 2.38 -0.67
C LEU A 215 9.60 3.71 -1.31
N LEU A 216 9.92 4.71 -0.49
CA LEU A 216 10.24 6.07 -0.91
C LEU A 216 11.75 6.32 -0.81
N CYS A 217 12.38 6.77 -1.89
CA CYS A 217 13.79 7.10 -1.86
C CYS A 217 14.00 8.57 -2.19
N LYS A 218 14.70 9.28 -1.30
CA LYS A 218 15.27 10.60 -1.60
C LYS A 218 16.59 10.38 -2.33
N LEU A 219 16.62 10.73 -3.60
CA LEU A 219 17.80 10.57 -4.43
C LEU A 219 18.46 11.93 -4.61
N SER A 220 19.74 12.06 -4.29
CA SER A 220 20.48 13.34 -4.36
C SER A 220 20.39 14.04 -5.72
N LYS A 221 20.24 13.26 -6.80
CA LYS A 221 20.09 13.75 -8.19
C LYS A 221 18.71 14.37 -8.46
N TYR A 222 17.68 13.99 -7.71
CA TYR A 222 16.30 14.42 -7.93
C TYR A 222 15.85 15.27 -6.74
N GLN A 223 15.36 16.49 -7.02
CA GLN A 223 14.80 17.34 -5.98
C GLN A 223 13.54 16.72 -5.37
N ASP A 224 13.20 17.16 -4.16
CA ASP A 224 11.95 16.80 -3.49
C ASP A 224 10.72 16.99 -4.40
N PRO A 225 9.70 16.13 -4.30
CA PRO A 225 9.55 15.08 -3.29
C PRO A 225 10.26 13.75 -3.65
N ALA A 226 10.42 12.91 -2.63
CA ALA A 226 10.95 11.55 -2.73
C ALA A 226 10.22 10.71 -3.80
N LEU A 227 10.96 9.81 -4.45
CA LEU A 227 10.41 8.92 -5.46
C LEU A 227 9.93 7.61 -4.83
N GLN A 228 8.72 7.17 -5.15
CA GLN A 228 8.30 5.80 -4.88
C GLN A 228 8.95 4.87 -5.91
N LEU A 229 9.84 4.02 -5.43
CA LEU A 229 10.63 3.10 -6.27
C LEU A 229 10.18 1.64 -6.15
N GLY A 230 9.34 1.35 -5.17
CA GLY A 230 8.85 0.00 -4.95
C GLY A 230 7.71 -0.06 -3.96
N ILE A 231 7.37 -1.29 -3.60
CA ILE A 231 6.33 -1.62 -2.62
C ILE A 231 6.81 -2.73 -1.71
N PHE A 232 6.47 -2.60 -0.43
CA PHE A 232 6.66 -3.66 0.56
C PHE A 232 5.76 -4.85 0.22
N GLN A 233 6.34 -6.04 0.29
CA GLN A 233 5.67 -7.30 -0.02
C GLN A 233 5.45 -8.12 1.23
N SER A 234 6.50 -8.43 2.00
CA SER A 234 6.40 -9.40 3.08
C SER A 234 7.60 -9.36 4.03
N LEU A 235 7.52 -10.14 5.11
CA LEU A 235 8.60 -10.36 6.05
C LEU A 235 9.25 -11.74 5.85
N THR A 236 10.54 -11.82 6.15
CA THR A 236 11.26 -13.06 6.45
C THR A 236 11.30 -13.24 7.96
N VAL A 237 10.97 -14.43 8.44
CA VAL A 237 11.07 -14.81 9.87
C VAL A 237 12.16 -15.88 10.07
N PRO A 238 12.67 -16.06 11.31
CA PRO A 238 13.65 -17.09 11.64
C PRO A 238 13.19 -18.47 11.16
N GLY A 239 14.08 -19.18 10.46
CA GLY A 239 13.73 -20.41 9.71
C GLY A 239 13.66 -20.20 8.19
N GLY A 240 13.85 -18.97 7.69
CA GLY A 240 14.12 -18.68 6.28
C GLY A 240 12.91 -18.71 5.34
N LYS A 241 11.77 -19.24 5.81
CA LYS A 241 10.51 -19.17 5.07
C LYS A 241 10.00 -17.73 5.04
N ALA A 242 9.33 -17.35 3.95
CA ALA A 242 8.50 -16.17 4.01
C ALA A 242 7.45 -16.45 5.10
N ALA A 243 7.19 -15.49 5.99
CA ALA A 243 6.19 -15.67 7.05
C ALA A 243 4.76 -15.88 6.49
N LYS A 244 4.61 -15.79 5.17
CA LYS A 244 3.39 -16.03 4.40
C LYS A 244 3.10 -17.50 4.11
N ASP A 245 4.05 -18.43 4.32
CA ASP A 245 3.96 -19.81 3.81
C ASP A 245 3.43 -20.85 4.82
N ASP A 246 3.36 -20.53 6.11
CA ASP A 246 2.90 -21.47 7.14
C ASP A 246 1.52 -21.04 7.71
N GLU A 247 0.45 -21.40 7.01
CA GLU A 247 -0.92 -21.44 7.57
C GLU A 247 -1.64 -22.74 7.18
N GLN A 248 -1.46 -23.79 7.99
CA GLN A 248 -2.36 -24.94 8.01
C GLN A 248 -3.14 -24.93 9.34
N ASN A 249 -4.47 -24.80 9.22
CA ASN A 249 -5.48 -25.34 10.12
C ASN A 249 -5.34 -25.11 11.64
N ASP A 250 -5.25 -23.87 12.12
CA ASP A 250 -5.55 -23.65 13.54
C ASP A 250 -6.46 -22.45 13.82
N LYS A 251 -7.53 -22.72 14.59
CA LYS A 251 -8.64 -21.82 14.93
C LYS A 251 -8.46 -21.24 16.35
N SER A 252 -7.22 -20.95 16.76
CA SER A 252 -6.95 -20.27 18.03
C SER A 252 -5.97 -19.10 17.87
N ASN A 253 -6.30 -17.96 18.49
CA ASN A 253 -5.51 -16.73 18.65
C ASN A 253 -4.56 -16.33 17.49
N LYS A 254 -5.04 -16.32 16.24
CA LYS A 254 -4.31 -15.87 15.04
C LYS A 254 -3.59 -14.52 15.21
N THR A 255 -4.21 -13.57 15.90
CA THR A 255 -3.68 -12.22 16.10
C THR A 255 -2.42 -12.17 16.96
N ILE A 256 -2.31 -13.01 17.99
CA ILE A 256 -1.13 -13.05 18.86
C ILE A 256 0.04 -13.72 18.13
N ASP A 257 -0.23 -14.75 17.33
CA ASP A 257 0.79 -15.44 16.54
C ASP A 257 1.33 -14.57 15.39
N GLU A 258 0.47 -13.85 14.67
CA GLU A 258 0.90 -12.95 13.60
C GLU A 258 1.72 -11.76 14.11
N LEU A 259 1.30 -11.13 15.22
CA LEU A 259 2.06 -10.06 15.85
C LEU A 259 3.44 -10.55 16.33
N ASN A 260 3.50 -11.74 16.91
CA ASN A 260 4.76 -12.35 17.33
C ASN A 260 5.66 -12.66 16.12
N LYS A 261 5.11 -13.11 15.00
CA LYS A 261 5.87 -13.29 13.75
C LYS A 261 6.43 -11.97 13.23
N CYS A 262 5.67 -10.88 13.29
CA CYS A 262 6.18 -9.55 12.92
C CYS A 262 7.32 -9.11 13.84
N LYS A 263 7.19 -9.29 15.16
CA LYS A 263 8.27 -9.00 16.14
C LYS A 263 9.55 -9.79 15.91
N LEU A 264 9.42 -11.02 15.40
CA LEU A 264 10.53 -11.91 15.13
C LEU A 264 11.12 -11.71 13.73
N ALA A 265 10.55 -10.84 12.89
CA ALA A 265 11.01 -10.65 11.54
C ALA A 265 12.48 -10.23 11.50
N THR A 266 13.24 -10.87 10.61
CA THR A 266 14.65 -10.56 10.41
C THR A 266 14.87 -9.67 9.19
N GLN A 267 14.01 -9.79 8.18
CA GLN A 267 14.12 -9.01 6.95
C GLN A 267 12.75 -8.58 6.42
N MET A 268 12.71 -7.42 5.78
CA MET A 268 11.60 -6.93 4.97
C MET A 268 11.91 -7.17 3.49
N ARG A 269 10.88 -7.51 2.69
CA ARG A 269 10.99 -7.78 1.26
C ARG A 269 10.22 -6.75 0.44
N PHE A 270 10.83 -6.31 -0.66
CA PHE A 270 10.29 -5.25 -1.51
C PHE A 270 10.38 -5.65 -2.98
N ASN A 271 9.37 -5.26 -3.77
CA ASN A 271 9.48 -5.29 -5.23
C ASN A 271 9.80 -3.88 -5.72
N LEU A 272 10.84 -3.75 -6.53
CA LEU A 272 11.22 -2.49 -7.16
C LEU A 272 10.67 -2.37 -8.58
N PHE A 273 10.32 -1.16 -8.98
CA PHE A 273 9.76 -0.86 -10.29
C PHE A 273 10.83 -0.54 -11.35
N ASN A 274 12.11 -0.46 -10.97
CA ASN A 274 13.20 0.02 -11.83
C ASN A 274 13.31 -0.75 -13.15
N ALA A 275 13.12 -2.06 -13.14
CA ALA A 275 13.20 -2.92 -14.33
C ALA A 275 11.82 -3.20 -14.98
N ASP A 276 10.72 -2.72 -14.39
CA ASP A 276 9.38 -3.16 -14.75
C ASP A 276 8.68 -2.29 -15.80
N GLU A 277 8.68 -2.73 -17.07
CA GLU A 277 7.93 -2.11 -18.18
C GLU A 277 6.44 -2.30 -18.11
N SER A 278 5.97 -3.35 -17.44
CA SER A 278 4.55 -3.64 -17.40
C SER A 278 3.78 -2.60 -16.57
N LEU A 279 4.37 -2.08 -15.48
CA LEU A 279 3.70 -1.05 -14.68
C LEU A 279 3.49 0.24 -15.47
N ALA A 280 4.52 0.70 -16.19
CA ALA A 280 4.41 1.88 -17.05
C ALA A 280 3.35 1.69 -18.15
N LYS A 281 3.38 0.54 -18.85
CA LYS A 281 2.40 0.19 -19.89
C LYS A 281 0.98 0.12 -19.32
N ALA A 282 0.81 -0.39 -18.10
CA ALA A 282 -0.48 -0.44 -17.44
C ALA A 282 -1.01 0.96 -17.08
N ILE A 283 -0.14 1.85 -16.57
CA ILE A 283 -0.51 3.26 -16.30
C ILE A 283 -0.92 3.94 -17.62
N GLU A 284 -0.15 3.78 -18.69
CA GLU A 284 -0.48 4.31 -20.01
C GLU A 284 -1.83 3.80 -20.51
N LYS A 285 -2.08 2.50 -20.37
CA LYS A 285 -3.33 1.85 -20.80
C LYS A 285 -4.56 2.35 -20.06
N TYR A 286 -4.47 2.56 -18.74
CA TYR A 286 -5.66 2.82 -17.92
C TYR A 286 -5.84 4.26 -17.46
N ALA A 287 -4.76 5.05 -17.40
CA ALA A 287 -4.77 6.35 -16.73
C ALA A 287 -3.78 7.37 -17.31
N LEU A 288 -3.32 7.23 -18.57
CA LEU A 288 -2.31 8.12 -19.15
C LEU A 288 -2.65 9.61 -18.95
N THR A 289 -3.85 10.02 -19.37
CA THR A 289 -4.25 11.43 -19.30
C THR A 289 -4.27 11.94 -17.85
N GLU A 290 -4.88 11.19 -16.94
CA GLU A 290 -4.98 11.56 -15.53
C GLU A 290 -3.60 11.61 -14.85
N PHE A 291 -2.73 10.65 -15.16
CA PHE A 291 -1.36 10.58 -14.66
C PHE A 291 -0.53 11.77 -15.14
N VAL A 292 -0.57 12.09 -16.44
CA VAL A 292 0.13 13.24 -17.02
C VAL A 292 -0.38 14.55 -16.43
N SER A 293 -1.70 14.72 -16.29
CA SER A 293 -2.29 15.91 -15.68
C SER A 293 -1.83 16.11 -14.24
N VAL A 294 -1.78 15.05 -13.43
CA VAL A 294 -1.28 15.12 -12.06
C VAL A 294 0.21 15.48 -12.03
N TYR A 295 1.04 14.86 -12.87
CA TYR A 295 2.47 15.18 -12.90
C TYR A 295 2.72 16.65 -13.26
N HIS A 296 1.97 17.17 -14.24
CA HIS A 296 2.03 18.58 -14.62
C HIS A 296 1.60 19.49 -13.47
N GLU A 297 0.43 19.24 -12.86
CA GLU A 297 -0.12 20.09 -11.79
C GLU A 297 0.71 20.02 -10.48
N CYS A 298 1.23 18.84 -10.15
CA CYS A 298 2.08 18.65 -8.99
C CYS A 298 3.53 19.16 -9.21
N GLY A 299 3.92 19.46 -10.46
CA GLY A 299 5.27 19.92 -10.80
C GLY A 299 6.34 18.83 -10.65
N PHE A 300 6.01 17.59 -11.01
CA PHE A 300 6.89 16.42 -10.93
C PHE A 300 7.84 16.25 -12.12
#